data_AF-A0A7K3X959-F1
#
_entry.id   AF-A0A7K3X959-F1
#
_cell.length_a   1.000
_cell.length_b   1.000
_cell.length_c   1.000
_cell.angle_alpha   90.00
_cell.angle_beta   90.00
_cell.angle_gamma   90.00
#
_symmetry.space_group_name_H-M   'P 1'
#
loop_
_entity.id
_entity.type
_entity.pdbx_description
1 polymer ?
#
loop_
_entity_poly.entity_id
_entity_poly.type
_entity_poly.pdbx_seq_one_letter_code
_entity_poly.pdbx_strand_id
1 'polypeptide(L)'
;MAQTPRELAPKTSAKHYFGAQLRSWREQRGWSQARLGEHLHVSSDLIAKIEKALRWPTPEFATACDTALAAGGALTNLLPLVELERHQERAAVAATARAVRAAVSQQRRSTTPTASAFAASPGEIATGAAADWASALPGVQLTAPPPAWPVDRLLTLPFGRAVPATTLTLTSIPVQDRRHAARYPRTLNGGHAAAFGLRDLVATELLAGDEPILAVATTPTLGMAVPAYRLDAFTIGILWALCGMDDALLADDAALADSVPKLRRYAQLPGSAVSRNVAADLNTLSQMWLGSDFCARYISHRLDAATDQPVFWTREQYGEEASTWLLFRHKIDYLHATSERFTTPTAPAARVFCIPETAVRGSPHAERILLLLSAAFMESLRVAVHVSPDPAYATVEGFVLTPHTQVILANWVRADGLWHVDALDRRTALRRYDDVTRGGQAGSITASGQSTRRLRILAEYLGLEWPWLRRRCTELAAVGVEGMIRPRSRLLTTDGINAACRYLASLP
;
A
#
# COMPACT_ATOMS: atom_id res chain seq x y z
N MET A 1 34.02 -3.40 19.45
CA MET A 1 33.31 -2.12 19.25
C MET A 1 31.85 -2.37 19.61
N ALA A 2 31.27 -1.59 20.52
CA ALA A 2 29.85 -1.70 20.84
C ALA A 2 29.04 -1.23 19.62
N GLN A 3 28.23 -2.12 19.03
CA GLN A 3 27.26 -1.72 18.00
C GLN A 3 26.30 -0.70 18.61
N THR A 4 26.13 0.44 17.96
CA THR A 4 25.09 1.42 18.31
C THR A 4 23.74 0.68 18.33
N PRO A 5 22.98 0.73 19.45
CA PRO A 5 21.72 0.01 19.54
C PRO A 5 20.78 0.47 18.41
N ARG A 6 20.32 -0.48 17.59
CA ARG A 6 19.36 -0.20 16.52
C ARG A 6 18.06 0.35 17.13
N GLU A 7 17.62 1.50 16.63
CA GLU A 7 16.37 2.14 17.01
C GLU A 7 15.19 1.20 16.73
N LEU A 8 14.28 1.05 17.70
CA LEU A 8 13.07 0.24 17.54
C LEU A 8 11.95 1.09 16.98
N ALA A 9 11.05 0.45 16.25
CA ALA A 9 9.86 1.09 15.67
C ALA A 9 8.58 0.63 16.40
N PRO A 10 8.34 1.07 17.66
CA PRO A 10 7.16 0.65 18.45
C PRO A 10 5.83 0.93 17.74
N LYS A 11 5.81 1.85 16.77
CA LYS A 11 4.62 2.33 16.07
C LYS A 11 4.25 1.55 14.81
N THR A 12 4.93 0.43 14.54
CA THR A 12 4.79 -0.30 13.28
C THR A 12 3.71 -1.37 13.29
N SER A 13 3.60 -2.17 14.35
CA SER A 13 2.67 -3.29 14.45
C SER A 13 2.61 -3.78 15.90
N ALA A 14 1.64 -4.62 16.24
CA ALA A 14 1.53 -5.16 17.60
C ALA A 14 2.78 -5.97 17.98
N LYS A 15 3.34 -6.71 17.02
CA LYS A 15 4.61 -7.43 17.20
C LYS A 15 5.80 -6.49 17.47
N HIS A 16 5.91 -5.37 16.75
CA HIS A 16 6.96 -4.37 16.97
C HIS A 16 6.78 -3.62 18.29
N TYR A 17 5.53 -3.33 18.65
CA TYR A 17 5.21 -2.72 19.92
C TYR A 17 5.59 -3.62 21.11
N PHE A 18 5.26 -4.92 21.04
CA PHE A 18 5.71 -5.90 22.03
C PHE A 18 7.24 -5.88 22.19
N GLY A 19 7.96 -5.91 21.07
CA GLY A 19 9.42 -5.89 21.07
C GLY A 19 10.01 -4.63 21.72
N ALA A 20 9.41 -3.46 21.46
CA ALA A 20 9.81 -2.20 22.06
C ALA A 20 9.48 -2.11 23.56
N GLN A 21 8.32 -2.61 23.98
CA GLN A 21 7.94 -2.63 25.38
C GLN A 21 8.82 -3.59 26.19
N LEU A 22 9.19 -4.74 25.61
CA LEU A 22 10.15 -5.67 26.18
C LEU A 22 11.52 -4.99 26.41
N ARG A 23 12.03 -4.26 25.41
CA ARG A 23 13.28 -3.51 25.54
C ARG A 23 13.19 -2.44 26.62
N SER A 24 12.10 -1.66 26.64
CA SER A 24 11.89 -0.59 27.62
C SER A 24 11.92 -1.13 29.06
N TRP A 25 11.18 -2.20 29.35
CA TRP A 25 11.19 -2.83 30.68
C TRP A 25 12.55 -3.40 31.06
N ARG A 26 13.24 -4.02 30.10
CA ARG A 26 14.60 -4.54 30.32
C ARG A 26 15.60 -3.41 30.66
N GLU A 27 15.52 -2.29 29.94
CA GLU A 27 16.41 -1.14 30.14
C GLU A 27 16.10 -0.39 31.43
N GLN A 28 14.83 -0.28 31.84
CA GLN A 28 14.44 0.25 33.14
C GLN A 28 15.03 -0.56 34.31
N ARG A 29 15.26 -1.86 34.11
CA ARG A 29 15.98 -2.73 35.06
C ARG A 29 17.50 -2.68 34.95
N GLY A 30 18.04 -1.96 33.97
CA GLY A 30 19.48 -1.94 33.68
C GLY A 30 20.01 -3.29 33.18
N TRP A 31 19.17 -4.14 32.59
CA TRP A 31 19.56 -5.47 32.14
C TRP A 31 19.99 -5.47 30.68
N SER A 32 21.01 -6.27 30.35
CA SER A 32 21.36 -6.57 28.96
C SER A 32 20.45 -7.68 28.41
N GLN A 33 20.40 -7.83 27.08
CA GLN A 33 19.68 -8.96 26.44
C GLN A 33 20.21 -10.32 26.92
N ALA A 34 21.52 -10.42 27.17
CA ALA A 34 22.14 -11.63 27.73
C ALA A 34 21.66 -11.90 29.17
N ARG A 35 21.59 -10.86 30.01
CA ARG A 35 21.14 -10.99 31.40
C ARG A 35 19.67 -11.39 31.50
N LEU A 36 18.82 -10.83 30.64
CA LEU A 36 17.43 -11.25 30.53
C LEU A 36 17.31 -12.68 30.00
N GLY A 37 18.10 -13.02 28.98
CA GLY A 37 18.16 -14.38 28.44
C GLY A 37 18.54 -15.42 29.50
N GLU A 38 19.54 -15.12 30.34
CA GLU A 38 19.95 -15.97 31.46
C GLU A 38 18.81 -16.21 32.46
N HIS A 39 18.10 -15.15 32.86
CA HIS A 39 16.95 -15.26 33.79
C HIS A 39 15.77 -16.03 33.21
N LEU A 40 15.58 -15.99 31.89
CA LEU A 40 14.50 -16.68 31.19
C LEU A 40 14.91 -18.05 30.63
N HIS A 41 16.17 -18.46 30.82
CA HIS A 41 16.76 -19.65 30.20
C HIS A 41 16.61 -19.69 28.66
N VAL A 42 16.76 -18.54 28.00
CA VAL A 42 16.74 -18.40 26.54
C VAL A 42 17.98 -17.66 26.01
N SER A 43 18.29 -17.82 24.72
CA SER A 43 19.42 -17.12 24.12
C SER A 43 19.19 -15.60 24.03
N SER A 44 20.26 -14.81 24.15
CA SER A 44 20.22 -13.36 23.92
C SER A 44 19.79 -13.00 22.50
N ASP A 45 20.07 -13.87 21.52
CA ASP A 45 19.64 -13.74 20.13
C ASP A 45 18.10 -13.87 19.99
N LEU A 46 17.47 -14.77 20.74
CA LEU A 46 16.01 -14.85 20.77
C LEU A 46 15.39 -13.54 21.31
N ILE A 47 15.94 -13.02 22.41
CA ILE A 47 15.53 -11.71 22.96
C ILE A 47 15.69 -10.63 21.89
N ALA A 48 16.84 -10.56 21.24
CA ALA A 48 17.11 -9.58 20.19
C ALA A 48 16.15 -9.71 19.00
N LYS A 49 15.81 -10.93 18.58
CA LYS A 49 14.86 -11.19 17.48
C LYS A 49 13.43 -10.82 17.87
N ILE A 50 13.02 -11.04 19.12
CA ILE A 50 11.69 -10.63 19.60
C ILE A 50 11.63 -9.11 19.75
N GLU A 51 12.65 -8.48 20.34
CA GLU A 51 12.74 -7.02 20.44
C GLU A 51 12.69 -6.33 19.07
N LYS A 52 13.29 -6.96 18.04
CA LYS A 52 13.28 -6.47 16.65
C LYS A 52 12.07 -6.96 15.84
N ALA A 53 11.09 -7.62 16.46
CA ALA A 53 9.93 -8.20 15.80
C ALA A 53 10.23 -9.14 14.62
N LEU A 54 11.41 -9.78 14.63
CA LEU A 54 11.78 -10.86 13.70
C LEU A 54 11.18 -12.20 14.16
N ARG A 55 10.89 -12.35 15.45
CA ARG A 55 10.28 -13.55 16.03
C ARG A 55 9.02 -13.19 16.82
N TRP A 56 7.98 -14.01 16.67
CA TRP A 56 6.74 -13.89 17.45
C TRP A 56 7.00 -14.31 18.91
N PRO A 57 6.61 -13.51 19.91
CA PRO A 57 6.62 -13.95 21.31
C PRO A 57 5.56 -15.04 21.53
N THR A 58 5.83 -15.96 22.46
CA THR A 58 4.83 -16.94 22.91
C THR A 58 4.19 -16.47 24.22
N PRO A 59 3.01 -17.02 24.58
CA PRO A 59 2.39 -16.70 25.85
C PRO A 59 3.29 -16.96 27.05
N GLU A 60 3.96 -18.11 27.07
CA GLU A 60 4.87 -18.51 28.15
C GLU A 60 6.06 -17.55 28.24
N PHE A 61 6.58 -17.12 27.09
CA PHE A 61 7.67 -16.15 27.03
C PHE A 61 7.25 -14.79 27.62
N ALA A 62 6.08 -14.27 27.25
CA ALA A 62 5.61 -12.98 27.75
C ALA A 62 5.33 -13.00 29.26
N THR A 63 4.70 -14.06 29.77
CA THR A 63 4.48 -14.25 31.21
C THR A 63 5.80 -14.37 31.98
N ALA A 64 6.78 -15.08 31.44
CA ALA A 64 8.10 -15.19 32.04
C ALA A 64 8.82 -13.82 32.05
N CYS A 65 8.70 -13.03 30.98
CA CYS A 65 9.23 -11.67 30.94
C CYS A 65 8.54 -10.75 31.95
N ASP A 66 7.21 -10.80 32.10
CA ASP A 66 6.49 -10.01 33.09
C ASP A 66 6.96 -10.32 34.52
N THR A 67 7.21 -11.60 34.82
CA THR A 67 7.75 -12.04 36.11
C THR A 67 9.18 -11.56 36.30
N ALA A 68 10.07 -11.83 35.34
CA ALA A 68 11.49 -11.50 35.42
C ALA A 68 11.75 -9.98 35.41
N LEU A 69 10.88 -9.18 34.80
CA LEU A 69 10.97 -7.72 34.72
C LEU A 69 10.02 -6.98 35.68
N ALA A 70 9.23 -7.72 36.48
CA ALA A 70 8.08 -7.22 37.25
C ALA A 70 7.30 -6.14 36.50
N ALA A 71 6.97 -6.43 35.24
CA ALA A 71 6.26 -5.52 34.35
C ALA A 71 4.73 -5.53 34.58
N GLY A 72 4.26 -6.19 35.63
CA GLY A 72 2.86 -6.12 36.08
C GLY A 72 1.84 -6.65 35.07
N GLY A 73 2.24 -7.58 34.20
CA GLY A 73 1.37 -8.12 33.14
C GLY A 73 1.37 -7.27 31.86
N ALA A 74 2.15 -6.19 31.79
CA ALA A 74 2.17 -5.30 30.64
C ALA A 74 2.56 -6.01 29.34
N LEU A 75 3.41 -7.05 29.37
CA LEU A 75 3.79 -7.79 28.17
C LEU A 75 2.74 -8.86 27.81
N THR A 76 2.20 -9.56 28.79
CA THR A 76 1.13 -10.56 28.61
C THR A 76 -0.14 -9.91 28.04
N ASN A 77 -0.47 -8.69 28.48
CA ASN A 77 -1.62 -7.93 27.98
C ASN A 77 -1.53 -7.56 26.48
N LEU A 78 -0.34 -7.65 25.87
CA LEU A 78 -0.13 -7.40 24.44
C LEU A 78 -0.29 -8.66 23.57
N LEU A 79 -0.24 -9.85 24.17
CA LEU A 79 -0.34 -11.12 23.42
C LEU A 79 -1.61 -11.23 22.56
N PRO A 80 -2.81 -10.82 23.01
CA PRO A 80 -4.00 -10.94 22.18
C PRO A 80 -3.87 -10.20 20.83
N LEU A 81 -3.21 -9.05 20.79
CA LEU A 81 -2.95 -8.33 19.53
C LEU A 81 -1.93 -9.05 18.66
N VAL A 82 -0.85 -9.52 19.28
CA VAL A 82 0.24 -10.20 18.59
C VAL A 82 -0.28 -11.49 17.97
N GLU A 83 -1.17 -12.20 18.66
CA GLU A 83 -1.84 -13.38 18.15
C GLU A 83 -2.84 -13.06 17.05
N LEU A 84 -3.62 -11.98 17.18
CA LEU A 84 -4.51 -11.50 16.14
C LEU A 84 -3.73 -11.19 14.84
N GLU A 85 -2.66 -10.42 14.93
CA GLU A 85 -1.76 -10.10 13.80
C GLU A 85 -1.18 -11.38 13.18
N ARG A 86 -0.71 -12.33 14.00
CA ARG A 86 -0.19 -13.63 13.54
C ARG A 86 -1.24 -14.49 12.85
N HIS A 87 -2.48 -14.49 13.34
CA HIS A 87 -3.60 -15.21 12.73
C HIS A 87 -3.98 -14.60 11.38
N GLN A 88 -3.98 -13.26 11.28
CA GLN A 88 -4.23 -12.53 10.04
C GLN A 88 -3.17 -12.87 8.97
N GLU A 89 -1.87 -12.80 9.32
CA GLU A 89 -0.79 -13.19 8.40
C GLU A 89 -0.98 -14.62 7.89
N ARG A 90 -1.31 -15.57 8.77
CA ARG A 90 -1.53 -16.99 8.40
C ARG A 90 -2.75 -17.19 7.51
N ALA A 91 -3.89 -16.60 7.89
CA ALA A 91 -5.13 -16.70 7.14
C ALA A 91 -4.98 -16.11 5.73
N ALA A 92 -4.24 -15.01 5.63
CA ALA A 92 -3.95 -14.37 4.39
C ALA A 92 -3.03 -15.17 3.46
N VAL A 93 -1.94 -15.72 3.99
CA VAL A 93 -1.06 -16.64 3.24
C VAL A 93 -1.88 -17.83 2.70
N ALA A 94 -2.79 -18.37 3.51
CA ALA A 94 -3.69 -19.45 3.09
C ALA A 94 -4.73 -19.01 2.03
N ALA A 95 -5.25 -17.79 2.09
CA ALA A 95 -6.15 -17.22 1.10
C ALA A 95 -5.44 -17.02 -0.25
N THR A 96 -4.25 -16.41 -0.24
CA THR A 96 -3.40 -16.24 -1.42
C THR A 96 -3.05 -17.60 -2.04
N ALA A 97 -2.65 -18.58 -1.24
CA ALA A 97 -2.36 -19.93 -1.73
C ALA A 97 -3.59 -20.66 -2.33
N ARG A 98 -4.80 -20.37 -1.85
CA ARG A 98 -6.05 -20.88 -2.46
C ARG A 98 -6.35 -20.16 -3.79
N ALA A 99 -6.22 -18.85 -3.83
CA ALA A 99 -6.44 -18.05 -5.05
C ALA A 99 -5.48 -18.47 -6.18
N VAL A 100 -4.19 -18.68 -5.87
CA VAL A 100 -3.20 -19.17 -6.83
C VAL A 100 -3.57 -20.56 -7.36
N ARG A 101 -3.98 -21.49 -6.48
CA ARG A 101 -4.41 -22.84 -6.89
C ARG A 101 -5.67 -22.81 -7.76
N ALA A 102 -6.64 -21.96 -7.43
CA ALA A 102 -7.85 -21.78 -8.23
C ALA A 102 -7.53 -21.22 -9.63
N ALA A 103 -6.67 -20.21 -9.72
CA ALA A 103 -6.23 -19.62 -10.98
C ALA A 103 -5.50 -20.64 -11.87
N VAL A 104 -4.58 -21.43 -11.31
CA VAL A 104 -3.88 -22.51 -12.04
C VAL A 104 -4.85 -23.58 -12.54
N SER A 105 -5.89 -23.90 -11.76
CA SER A 105 -6.90 -24.89 -12.16
C SER A 105 -7.83 -24.39 -13.27
N GLN A 106 -8.18 -23.11 -13.27
CA GLN A 106 -8.99 -22.48 -14.33
C GLN A 106 -8.21 -22.33 -15.63
N GLN A 107 -6.92 -21.98 -15.56
CA GLN A 107 -6.04 -21.88 -16.73
C GLN A 107 -5.86 -23.22 -17.46
N ARG A 108 -5.94 -24.34 -16.73
CA ARG A 108 -5.95 -25.70 -17.32
C ARG A 108 -7.28 -26.08 -17.99
N ARG A 109 -8.37 -25.34 -17.74
CA ARG A 109 -9.73 -25.69 -18.17
C ARG A 109 -10.29 -24.82 -19.31
N SER A 110 -9.72 -23.65 -19.60
CA SER A 110 -10.27 -22.72 -20.58
C SER A 110 -9.47 -22.68 -21.89
N THR A 111 -9.75 -23.62 -22.79
CA THR A 111 -9.63 -23.42 -24.24
C THR A 111 -11.03 -23.17 -24.78
N THR A 112 -11.21 -22.02 -25.43
CA THR A 112 -12.41 -21.46 -26.12
C THR A 112 -13.12 -20.32 -25.35
N PRO A 113 -13.13 -19.09 -25.87
CA PRO A 113 -13.81 -17.94 -25.26
C PRO A 113 -15.20 -17.69 -25.85
N THR A 114 -16.17 -17.37 -24.99
CA THR A 114 -17.39 -16.63 -25.37
C THR A 114 -17.67 -15.57 -24.32
N ALA A 115 -17.83 -14.33 -24.79
CA ALA A 115 -18.21 -13.18 -23.99
C ALA A 115 -19.70 -13.28 -23.61
N SER A 116 -20.01 -13.08 -22.33
CA SER A 116 -21.37 -12.78 -21.88
C SER A 116 -21.31 -11.82 -20.69
N ALA A 117 -22.24 -10.88 -20.73
CA ALA A 117 -22.33 -9.66 -19.97
C ALA A 117 -22.49 -9.87 -18.45
N PHE A 118 -21.74 -9.09 -17.67
CA PHE A 118 -21.95 -8.95 -16.23
C PHE A 118 -22.84 -7.72 -15.98
N ALA A 119 -24.14 -7.98 -15.84
CA ALA A 119 -25.04 -7.11 -15.12
C ALA A 119 -25.09 -7.58 -13.67
N ALA A 120 -24.51 -6.81 -12.75
CA ALA A 120 -24.82 -6.88 -11.34
C ALA A 120 -25.06 -5.45 -10.86
N SER A 121 -26.32 -5.17 -10.50
CA SER A 121 -26.74 -3.87 -10.00
C SER A 121 -26.00 -3.49 -8.72
N PRO A 122 -25.70 -2.21 -8.48
CA PRO A 122 -25.07 -1.74 -7.25
C PRO A 122 -26.07 -1.87 -6.08
N GLY A 123 -25.67 -2.53 -5.01
CA GLY A 123 -26.44 -2.54 -3.76
C GLY A 123 -26.39 -1.16 -3.12
N GLU A 124 -27.55 -0.51 -3.02
CA GLU A 124 -27.80 0.55 -2.04
C GLU A 124 -27.54 -0.01 -0.63
N ILE A 125 -26.69 0.67 0.12
CA ILE A 125 -26.37 0.32 1.51
C ILE A 125 -27.51 0.86 2.37
N ALA A 126 -28.35 -0.03 2.89
CA ALA A 126 -29.39 0.32 3.86
C ALA A 126 -28.77 0.89 5.15
N THR A 127 -29.38 1.96 5.64
CA THR A 127 -29.02 2.73 6.83
C THR A 127 -29.38 1.95 8.11
N GLY A 128 -28.49 1.05 8.53
CA GLY A 128 -28.50 0.37 9.82
C GLY A 128 -27.21 0.63 10.59
N ALA A 129 -27.26 0.53 11.92
CA ALA A 129 -26.18 0.86 12.87
C ALA A 129 -24.75 0.51 12.41
N ALA A 130 -23.73 1.20 12.96
CA ALA A 130 -22.28 1.13 12.65
C ALA A 130 -21.62 -0.27 12.49
N ALA A 131 -22.36 -1.37 12.63
CA ALA A 131 -22.00 -2.75 12.31
C ALA A 131 -22.28 -3.19 10.84
N ASP A 132 -23.19 -2.55 10.10
CA ASP A 132 -23.65 -3.05 8.78
C ASP A 132 -22.77 -2.65 7.58
N TRP A 133 -21.88 -1.66 7.70
CA TRP A 133 -21.01 -1.27 6.56
C TRP A 133 -19.81 -2.21 6.38
N ALA A 134 -19.35 -2.87 7.45
CA ALA A 134 -18.20 -3.79 7.40
C ALA A 134 -18.53 -5.07 6.61
N SER A 135 -19.80 -5.49 6.58
CA SER A 135 -20.27 -6.63 5.78
C SER A 135 -20.33 -6.32 4.28
N ALA A 136 -20.32 -5.03 3.89
CA ALA A 136 -20.36 -4.59 2.50
C ALA A 136 -18.99 -4.54 1.81
N LEU A 137 -17.89 -4.67 2.56
CA LEU A 137 -16.52 -4.60 2.02
C LEU A 137 -15.77 -5.92 2.19
N PRO A 138 -15.52 -6.68 1.10
CA PRO A 138 -14.84 -7.97 1.18
C PRO A 138 -13.48 -7.87 1.88
N GLY A 139 -13.32 -8.63 2.97
CA GLY A 139 -12.04 -8.76 3.69
C GLY A 139 -11.75 -7.71 4.76
N VAL A 140 -12.65 -6.74 4.97
CA VAL A 140 -12.59 -5.81 6.10
C VAL A 140 -13.28 -6.44 7.31
N GLN A 141 -12.67 -6.37 8.50
CA GLN A 141 -13.26 -6.88 9.73
C GLN A 141 -13.31 -5.81 10.80
N LEU A 142 -14.49 -5.67 11.43
CA LEU A 142 -14.68 -4.84 12.60
C LEU A 142 -14.85 -5.75 13.82
N THR A 143 -13.94 -5.66 14.79
CA THR A 143 -13.94 -6.55 15.97
C THR A 143 -13.91 -5.74 17.26
N ALA A 144 -14.40 -6.34 18.35
CA ALA A 144 -14.24 -5.77 19.69
C ALA A 144 -12.75 -5.84 20.09
N PRO A 145 -12.22 -4.78 20.73
CA PRO A 145 -10.86 -4.82 21.24
C PRO A 145 -10.77 -5.72 22.49
N PRO A 146 -9.56 -6.15 22.88
CA PRO A 146 -9.35 -6.88 24.13
C PRO A 146 -9.84 -6.09 25.35
N PRO A 147 -10.22 -6.77 26.46
CA PRO A 147 -10.59 -6.10 27.71
C PRO A 147 -9.50 -5.11 28.18
N ALA A 148 -9.91 -3.97 28.75
CA ALA A 148 -9.06 -2.86 29.20
C ALA A 148 -8.44 -1.95 28.11
N TRP A 149 -8.78 -2.15 26.83
CA TRP A 149 -8.37 -1.25 25.76
C TRP A 149 -9.23 0.03 25.72
N PRO A 150 -8.61 1.22 25.57
CA PRO A 150 -9.28 2.53 25.58
C PRO A 150 -9.91 2.89 24.23
N VAL A 151 -10.23 1.91 23.39
CA VAL A 151 -10.74 2.10 22.02
C VAL A 151 -12.05 1.33 21.89
N ASP A 152 -12.90 1.72 20.94
CA ASP A 152 -14.22 1.11 20.82
C ASP A 152 -14.21 -0.12 19.92
N ARG A 153 -13.45 -0.09 18.82
CA ARG A 153 -13.39 -1.15 17.82
C ARG A 153 -11.99 -1.28 17.21
N LEU A 154 -11.71 -2.46 16.67
CA LEU A 154 -10.56 -2.71 15.81
C LEU A 154 -11.02 -2.88 14.37
N LEU A 155 -10.47 -2.07 13.47
CA LEU A 155 -10.68 -2.16 12.03
C LEU A 155 -9.50 -2.89 11.39
N THR A 156 -9.72 -4.12 10.95
CA THR A 156 -8.72 -4.90 10.23
C THR A 156 -8.95 -4.78 8.74
N LEU A 157 -7.95 -4.26 8.05
CA LEU A 157 -7.88 -4.19 6.60
C LEU A 157 -7.28 -5.49 6.06
N PRO A 158 -7.73 -5.94 4.87
CA PRO A 158 -7.31 -7.23 4.33
C PRO A 158 -5.80 -7.26 4.05
N PHE A 159 -5.22 -8.45 4.08
CA PHE A 159 -3.88 -8.67 3.54
C PHE A 159 -3.93 -8.77 2.02
N GLY A 160 -3.06 -8.04 1.33
CA GLY A 160 -2.83 -8.13 -0.11
C GLY A 160 -1.63 -9.02 -0.46
N ARG A 161 -1.34 -9.22 -1.74
CA ARG A 161 -0.13 -9.96 -2.19
C ARG A 161 1.17 -9.23 -1.80
N ALA A 162 1.14 -7.90 -1.76
CA ALA A 162 2.27 -7.02 -1.47
C ALA A 162 2.05 -6.10 -0.26
N VAL A 163 0.80 -5.74 0.03
CA VAL A 163 0.45 -4.90 1.20
C VAL A 163 0.06 -5.78 2.39
N PRO A 164 0.71 -5.65 3.56
CA PRO A 164 0.40 -6.48 4.73
C PRO A 164 -0.99 -6.19 5.30
N ALA A 165 -1.50 -7.13 6.10
CA ALA A 165 -2.68 -6.88 6.94
C ALA A 165 -2.37 -5.70 7.87
N THR A 166 -3.36 -4.85 8.07
CA THR A 166 -3.21 -3.68 8.94
C THR A 166 -4.42 -3.57 9.84
N THR A 167 -4.17 -3.45 11.15
CA THR A 167 -5.23 -3.20 12.13
C THR A 167 -5.12 -1.77 12.62
N LEU A 168 -6.21 -1.03 12.47
CA LEU A 168 -6.39 0.33 12.96
C LEU A 168 -7.29 0.30 14.20
N THR A 169 -7.02 1.19 15.15
CA THR A 169 -7.94 1.37 16.28
C THR A 169 -8.98 2.42 15.90
N LEU A 170 -10.24 2.16 16.26
CA LEU A 170 -11.35 3.08 16.06
C LEU A 170 -11.90 3.51 17.41
N THR A 171 -11.92 4.82 17.62
CA THR A 171 -12.54 5.48 18.78
C THR A 171 -13.73 6.28 18.28
N SER A 172 -14.93 5.89 18.70
CA SER A 172 -16.20 6.52 18.36
C SER A 172 -16.46 7.73 19.24
N ILE A 173 -16.65 8.89 18.63
CA ILE A 173 -17.05 10.09 19.34
C ILE A 173 -18.53 10.36 19.03
N PRO A 174 -19.43 10.26 20.03
CA PRO A 174 -20.84 10.56 19.80
C PRO A 174 -21.02 12.04 19.47
N VAL A 175 -21.80 12.35 18.42
CA VAL A 175 -22.09 13.74 18.05
C VAL A 175 -23.12 14.32 19.01
N GLN A 176 -22.63 14.90 20.10
CA GLN A 176 -23.42 15.81 20.92
C GLN A 176 -23.17 17.25 20.48
N ASP A 177 -24.02 17.69 19.54
CA ASP A 177 -24.26 19.08 19.17
C ASP A 177 -23.16 19.77 18.34
N ARG A 178 -23.49 20.17 17.10
CA ARG A 178 -22.61 20.87 16.13
C ARG A 178 -21.96 22.14 16.72
N ARG A 179 -22.53 22.70 17.80
CA ARG A 179 -22.03 23.91 18.50
C ARG A 179 -20.92 23.63 19.51
N HIS A 180 -20.69 22.37 19.90
CA HIS A 180 -19.70 21.97 20.91
C HIS A 180 -18.46 21.27 20.36
N ALA A 181 -18.39 20.98 19.06
CA ALA A 181 -17.18 20.45 18.41
C ALA A 181 -15.95 21.35 18.60
N ALA A 182 -16.15 22.66 18.81
CA ALA A 182 -15.10 23.62 19.14
C ALA A 182 -14.74 23.70 20.65
N ARG A 183 -15.49 23.00 21.52
CA ARG A 183 -15.43 23.14 22.99
C ARG A 183 -15.04 21.87 23.74
N TYR A 184 -14.49 20.86 23.06
CA TYR A 184 -13.87 19.71 23.72
C TYR A 184 -12.34 19.84 23.80
N PRO A 185 -11.80 20.58 24.79
CA PRO A 185 -10.57 20.23 25.45
C PRO A 185 -10.91 19.39 26.69
N ARG A 186 -11.69 18.30 26.53
CA ARG A 186 -11.44 17.20 27.45
C ARG A 186 -10.19 16.56 26.91
N THR A 187 -9.08 16.85 27.58
CA THR A 187 -8.03 15.86 27.77
C THR A 187 -8.63 14.48 27.55
N LEU A 188 -8.21 13.80 26.48
CA LEU A 188 -8.21 12.34 26.46
C LEU A 188 -7.40 11.95 27.70
N ASN A 189 -8.07 11.91 28.85
CA ASN A 189 -7.48 11.57 30.13
C ASN A 189 -7.18 10.10 30.02
N GLY A 190 -5.95 9.83 29.59
CA GLY A 190 -5.47 8.50 29.29
C GLY A 190 -4.70 8.49 27.98
N GLY A 191 -3.40 8.77 28.06
CA GLY A 191 -2.45 8.55 26.98
C GLY A 191 -2.29 7.06 26.67
N HIS A 192 -3.31 6.41 26.12
CA HIS A 192 -3.35 4.96 25.98
C HIS A 192 -3.27 4.49 24.52
N ALA A 193 -3.91 5.14 23.53
CA ALA A 193 -3.81 4.67 22.13
C ALA A 193 -2.43 4.94 21.49
N ALA A 194 -1.85 6.11 21.76
CA ALA A 194 -0.47 6.43 21.35
C ALA A 194 0.59 5.56 22.09
N ALA A 195 0.22 4.95 23.22
CA ALA A 195 1.09 4.01 23.91
C ALA A 195 1.26 2.75 23.06
N PHE A 196 0.21 2.16 22.48
CA PHE A 196 0.25 0.84 21.81
C PHE A 196 0.78 0.80 20.37
N GLY A 197 1.29 1.91 19.83
CA GLY A 197 1.92 1.93 18.50
C GLY A 197 1.00 1.76 17.28
N LEU A 198 -0.29 1.48 17.46
CA LEU A 198 -1.28 1.41 16.38
C LEU A 198 -1.74 2.82 15.94
N ARG A 199 -2.18 2.93 14.69
CA ARG A 199 -2.83 4.16 14.19
C ARG A 199 -4.23 4.27 14.77
N ASP A 200 -4.46 5.35 15.51
CA ASP A 200 -5.76 5.69 16.07
C ASP A 200 -6.56 6.55 15.10
N LEU A 201 -7.70 6.01 14.68
CA LEU A 201 -8.71 6.70 13.90
C LEU A 201 -9.87 7.08 14.82
N VAL A 202 -10.22 8.36 14.81
CA VAL A 202 -11.47 8.85 15.35
C VAL A 202 -12.57 8.61 14.34
N ALA A 203 -13.63 7.93 14.76
CA ALA A 203 -14.84 7.74 13.97
C ALA A 203 -15.95 8.67 14.50
N THR A 204 -16.53 9.46 13.61
CA THR A 204 -17.61 10.41 13.94
C THR A 204 -18.83 10.14 13.06
N GLU A 205 -20.00 9.99 13.66
CA GLU A 205 -21.26 9.85 12.93
C GLU A 205 -21.76 11.23 12.48
N LEU A 206 -21.88 11.44 11.18
CA LEU A 206 -22.35 12.70 10.59
C LEU A 206 -23.64 12.47 9.79
N LEU A 207 -24.35 13.55 9.51
CA LEU A 207 -25.44 13.56 8.53
C LEU A 207 -24.93 14.19 7.22
N ALA A 208 -25.00 13.46 6.13
CA ALA A 208 -24.77 13.94 4.77
C ALA A 208 -26.12 14.06 4.05
N GLY A 209 -26.74 15.24 4.12
CA GLY A 209 -28.17 15.36 3.84
C GLY A 209 -28.97 14.66 4.94
N ASP A 210 -29.86 13.74 4.57
CA ASP A 210 -30.65 12.93 5.50
C ASP A 210 -30.02 11.55 5.80
N GLU A 211 -28.89 11.21 5.16
CA GLU A 211 -28.21 9.93 5.37
C GLU A 211 -27.16 10.02 6.49
N PRO A 212 -27.20 9.10 7.47
CA PRO A 212 -26.11 8.96 8.44
C PRO A 212 -24.88 8.36 7.75
N ILE A 213 -23.72 8.96 8.01
CA ILE A 213 -22.42 8.52 7.50
C ILE A 213 -21.44 8.39 8.65
N LEU A 214 -20.49 7.47 8.55
CA LEU A 214 -19.37 7.38 9.49
C LEU A 214 -18.14 8.00 8.85
N ALA A 215 -17.63 9.11 9.37
CA ALA A 215 -16.39 9.72 8.91
C ALA A 215 -15.21 9.33 9.80
N VAL A 216 -14.03 9.14 9.20
CA VAL A 216 -12.81 8.73 9.93
C VAL A 216 -11.64 9.69 9.73
N ALA A 217 -10.85 9.94 10.77
CA ALA A 217 -9.62 10.73 10.69
C ALA A 217 -8.65 10.40 11.84
N THR A 218 -7.35 10.68 11.69
CA THR A 218 -6.38 10.53 12.79
C THR A 218 -6.44 11.67 13.82
N THR A 219 -6.32 11.34 15.11
CA THR A 219 -6.21 12.26 16.26
C THR A 219 -4.88 13.06 16.21
N PRO A 220 -4.80 14.42 16.29
CA PRO A 220 -5.75 15.39 16.84
C PRO A 220 -6.02 16.58 15.89
N THR A 221 -6.66 16.37 14.74
CA THR A 221 -7.25 17.50 13.99
C THR A 221 -8.51 17.96 14.73
N LEU A 222 -8.31 18.81 15.76
CA LEU A 222 -9.38 19.50 16.50
C LEU A 222 -10.40 20.08 15.50
N GLY A 223 -11.61 19.51 15.45
CA GLY A 223 -12.80 20.15 14.84
C GLY A 223 -13.42 19.55 13.57
N MET A 224 -12.96 18.42 13.02
CA MET A 224 -13.30 18.05 11.63
C MET A 224 -14.35 16.93 11.50
N ALA A 225 -15.62 17.31 11.64
CA ALA A 225 -16.74 16.59 11.04
C ALA A 225 -16.74 16.81 9.52
N VAL A 226 -15.88 16.11 8.76
CA VAL A 226 -15.75 16.28 7.31
C VAL A 226 -16.46 15.15 6.57
N PRO A 227 -17.60 15.41 5.89
CA PRO A 227 -18.34 14.38 5.18
C PRO A 227 -17.54 13.67 4.09
N ALA A 228 -16.54 14.35 3.50
CA ALA A 228 -15.66 13.78 2.48
C ALA A 228 -14.85 12.58 3.01
N TYR A 229 -14.58 12.50 4.31
CA TYR A 229 -13.85 11.40 4.96
C TYR A 229 -14.76 10.24 5.38
N ARG A 230 -15.95 10.14 4.77
CA ARG A 230 -16.83 8.99 4.98
C ARG A 230 -16.10 7.67 4.72
N LEU A 231 -16.35 6.71 5.59
CA LEU A 231 -15.79 5.37 5.54
C LEU A 231 -16.60 4.54 4.54
N ASP A 232 -16.09 4.47 3.31
CA ASP A 232 -16.64 3.68 2.22
C ASP A 232 -15.52 2.92 1.49
N ALA A 233 -15.84 2.24 0.39
CA ALA A 233 -14.87 1.46 -0.38
C ALA A 233 -13.68 2.30 -0.88
N PHE A 234 -13.89 3.59 -1.15
CA PHE A 234 -12.86 4.51 -1.64
C PHE A 234 -11.87 4.84 -0.52
N THR A 235 -12.40 5.29 0.62
CA THR A 235 -11.61 5.61 1.81
C THR A 235 -10.87 4.38 2.33
N ILE A 236 -11.51 3.20 2.31
CA ILE A 236 -10.88 1.94 2.70
C ILE A 236 -9.71 1.58 1.77
N GLY A 237 -9.82 1.80 0.46
CA GLY A 237 -8.69 1.61 -0.45
C GLY A 237 -7.49 2.49 -0.10
N ILE A 238 -7.74 3.76 0.23
CA ILE A 238 -6.69 4.69 0.67
C ILE A 238 -6.07 4.23 1.98
N LEU A 239 -6.88 3.92 3.00
CA LEU A 239 -6.41 3.49 4.31
C LEU A 239 -5.60 2.19 4.20
N TRP A 240 -6.06 1.25 3.38
CA TRP A 240 -5.39 -0.03 3.17
C TRP A 240 -4.01 0.13 2.54
N ALA A 241 -3.93 0.84 1.41
CA ALA A 241 -2.65 1.07 0.75
C ALA A 241 -1.71 1.91 1.63
N LEU A 242 -2.19 3.04 2.16
CA LEU A 242 -1.34 3.95 2.92
C LEU A 242 -0.89 3.36 4.24
N CYS A 243 -1.79 2.80 5.06
CA CYS A 243 -1.41 2.31 6.37
C CYS A 243 -0.56 1.05 6.26
N GLY A 244 -0.94 0.10 5.39
CA GLY A 244 -0.15 -1.11 5.19
C GLY A 244 1.24 -0.84 4.61
N MET A 245 1.35 0.16 3.71
CA MET A 245 2.67 0.56 3.23
C MET A 245 3.51 1.27 4.28
N ASP A 246 2.87 2.15 5.05
CA ASP A 246 3.55 2.95 6.06
C ASP A 246 4.07 2.09 7.22
N ASP A 247 3.25 1.17 7.72
CA ASP A 247 3.64 0.23 8.77
C ASP A 247 4.85 -0.61 8.33
N ALA A 248 4.77 -1.24 7.15
CA ALA A 248 5.86 -2.07 6.64
C ALA A 248 7.16 -1.28 6.41
N LEU A 249 7.10 -0.07 5.86
CA LEU A 249 8.32 0.72 5.65
C LEU A 249 8.93 1.21 6.96
N LEU A 250 8.10 1.54 7.97
CA LEU A 250 8.60 1.92 9.29
C LEU A 250 9.24 0.75 10.04
N ALA A 251 8.74 -0.48 9.83
CA ALA A 251 9.32 -1.71 10.40
C ALA A 251 10.82 -1.82 10.11
N ASP A 252 11.17 -1.45 8.89
CA ASP A 252 12.48 -1.65 8.33
C ASP A 252 13.28 -0.36 8.18
N ASP A 253 12.81 0.80 8.64
CA ASP A 253 13.39 2.11 8.28
C ASP A 253 14.93 2.15 8.43
N ALA A 254 15.45 1.70 9.58
CA ALA A 254 16.90 1.60 9.81
C ALA A 254 17.60 0.58 8.88
N ALA A 255 17.04 -0.62 8.69
CA ALA A 255 17.64 -1.62 7.81
C ALA A 255 17.59 -1.22 6.33
N LEU A 256 16.52 -0.53 5.92
CA LEU A 256 16.34 0.00 4.59
C LEU A 256 17.35 1.13 4.33
N ALA A 257 17.53 2.04 5.30
CA ALA A 257 18.54 3.09 5.25
C ALA A 257 19.96 2.54 5.12
N ASP A 258 20.29 1.44 5.80
CA ASP A 258 21.58 0.75 5.67
C ASP A 258 21.75 0.01 4.33
N SER A 259 20.66 -0.49 3.76
CA SER A 259 20.67 -1.30 2.53
C SER A 259 20.86 -0.43 1.29
N VAL A 260 20.23 0.75 1.24
CA VAL A 260 20.25 1.65 0.07
C VAL A 260 21.69 1.97 -0.39
N PRO A 261 22.62 2.46 0.46
CA PRO A 261 23.98 2.78 0.02
C PRO A 261 24.78 1.57 -0.47
N LYS A 262 24.61 0.41 0.19
CA LYS A 262 25.32 -0.84 -0.16
C LYS A 262 24.97 -1.31 -1.57
N LEU A 263 23.74 -1.05 -1.99
CA LEU A 263 23.21 -1.48 -3.26
C LEU A 263 23.41 -0.46 -4.40
N ARG A 264 23.78 0.79 -4.10
CA ARG A 264 24.08 1.80 -5.13
C ARG A 264 25.19 1.39 -6.08
N ARG A 265 26.14 0.55 -5.65
CA ARG A 265 27.22 0.04 -6.51
C ARG A 265 26.70 -0.71 -7.75
N TYR A 266 25.52 -1.34 -7.66
CA TYR A 266 24.92 -2.04 -8.81
C TYR A 266 24.44 -1.06 -9.89
N ALA A 267 24.21 0.22 -9.56
CA ALA A 267 23.78 1.22 -10.54
C ALA A 267 24.89 1.59 -11.53
N GLN A 268 26.16 1.28 -11.23
CA GLN A 268 27.29 1.49 -12.14
C GLN A 268 27.42 0.37 -13.18
N LEU A 269 26.72 -0.75 -13.01
CA LEU A 269 26.78 -1.87 -13.93
C LEU A 269 25.87 -1.61 -15.14
N PRO A 270 26.23 -2.12 -16.34
CA PRO A 270 25.38 -2.00 -17.51
C PRO A 270 24.05 -2.76 -17.38
N GLY A 271 23.99 -3.75 -16.49
CA GLY A 271 22.80 -4.50 -16.10
C GLY A 271 23.06 -5.23 -14.79
N SER A 272 22.00 -5.56 -14.04
CA SER A 272 22.11 -6.33 -12.79
C SER A 272 20.83 -7.08 -12.46
N ALA A 273 20.98 -8.30 -11.97
CA ALA A 273 19.91 -9.09 -11.36
C ALA A 273 20.31 -9.44 -9.92
N VAL A 274 19.64 -8.82 -8.94
CA VAL A 274 19.99 -8.98 -7.53
C VAL A 274 18.97 -9.87 -6.84
N SER A 275 19.44 -10.92 -6.17
CA SER A 275 18.58 -11.82 -5.40
C SER A 275 17.99 -11.13 -4.17
N ARG A 276 16.76 -11.50 -3.79
CA ARG A 276 16.11 -11.05 -2.55
C ARG A 276 16.91 -11.39 -1.30
N ASN A 277 17.75 -12.44 -1.35
CA ASN A 277 18.58 -12.86 -0.23
C ASN A 277 19.56 -11.78 0.24
N VAL A 278 19.94 -10.84 -0.63
CA VAL A 278 20.81 -9.70 -0.26
C VAL A 278 20.11 -8.75 0.73
N ALA A 279 18.78 -8.76 0.73
CA ALA A 279 17.92 -7.97 1.62
C ALA A 279 16.94 -8.87 2.39
N ALA A 280 17.38 -10.08 2.76
CA ALA A 280 16.53 -11.07 3.45
C ALA A 280 15.97 -10.57 4.79
N ASP A 281 16.67 -9.62 5.43
CA ASP A 281 16.25 -9.00 6.69
C ASP A 281 15.14 -7.96 6.52
N LEU A 282 14.78 -7.60 5.28
CA LEU A 282 13.70 -6.68 4.96
C LEU A 282 12.41 -7.45 4.66
N ASN A 283 11.26 -6.90 5.07
CA ASN A 283 9.96 -7.39 4.67
C ASN A 283 9.71 -7.18 3.16
N THR A 284 8.71 -7.90 2.62
CA THR A 284 8.39 -7.92 1.18
C THR A 284 8.17 -6.53 0.60
N LEU A 285 7.50 -5.63 1.33
CA LEU A 285 7.19 -4.30 0.84
C LEU A 285 8.43 -3.39 0.86
N SER A 286 9.29 -3.48 1.88
CA SER A 286 10.57 -2.76 1.92
C SER A 286 11.51 -3.22 0.80
N GLN A 287 11.52 -4.53 0.50
CA GLN A 287 12.22 -5.06 -0.68
C GLN A 287 11.63 -4.50 -1.99
N MET A 288 10.30 -4.44 -2.07
CA MET A 288 9.59 -3.87 -3.21
C MET A 288 9.94 -2.38 -3.40
N TRP A 289 9.96 -1.59 -2.33
CA TRP A 289 10.39 -0.18 -2.36
C TRP A 289 11.83 -0.04 -2.82
N LEU A 290 12.74 -0.87 -2.30
CA LEU A 290 14.16 -0.84 -2.64
C LEU A 290 14.41 -1.18 -4.12
N GLY A 291 13.71 -2.19 -4.65
CA GLY A 291 13.75 -2.52 -6.07
C GLY A 291 13.15 -1.42 -6.95
N SER A 292 12.05 -0.82 -6.52
CA SER A 292 11.39 0.29 -7.23
C SER A 292 12.28 1.54 -7.29
N ASP A 293 12.90 1.96 -6.17
CA ASP A 293 13.80 3.11 -6.10
C ASP A 293 15.03 2.89 -6.99
N PHE A 294 15.63 1.69 -6.93
CA PHE A 294 16.76 1.34 -7.78
C PHE A 294 16.39 1.39 -9.27
N CYS A 295 15.28 0.76 -9.66
CA CYS A 295 14.81 0.74 -11.04
C CYS A 295 14.49 2.15 -11.56
N ALA A 296 13.82 2.98 -10.75
CA ALA A 296 13.51 4.36 -11.12
C ALA A 296 14.79 5.18 -11.39
N ARG A 297 15.78 5.09 -10.50
CA ARG A 297 17.09 5.75 -10.69
C ARG A 297 17.83 5.24 -11.92
N TYR A 298 17.83 3.92 -12.12
CA TYR A 298 18.48 3.29 -13.27
C TYR A 298 17.87 3.76 -14.59
N ILE A 299 16.54 3.79 -14.69
CA ILE A 299 15.82 4.34 -15.84
C ILE A 299 16.17 5.82 -16.03
N SER A 300 16.07 6.64 -14.98
CA SER A 300 16.36 8.08 -15.07
C SER A 300 17.77 8.33 -15.60
N HIS A 301 18.78 7.65 -15.05
CA HIS A 301 20.16 7.78 -15.50
C HIS A 301 20.36 7.40 -16.97
N ARG A 302 19.70 6.33 -17.43
CA ARG A 302 19.78 5.89 -18.84
C ARG A 302 19.03 6.81 -19.79
N LEU A 303 17.97 7.45 -19.32
CA LEU A 303 17.21 8.43 -20.08
C LEU A 303 17.90 9.80 -20.12
N ASP A 304 18.96 10.04 -19.33
CA ASP A 304 19.70 11.31 -19.36
C ASP A 304 20.20 11.67 -20.77
N ALA A 305 20.62 10.68 -21.53
CA ALA A 305 21.10 10.83 -22.91
C ALA A 305 20.01 10.66 -23.99
N ALA A 306 18.76 10.33 -23.63
CA ALA A 306 17.70 10.05 -24.59
C ALA A 306 17.14 11.33 -25.23
N THR A 307 17.04 11.34 -26.56
CA THR A 307 16.43 12.41 -27.36
C THR A 307 15.04 12.07 -27.84
N ASP A 308 14.76 10.78 -28.11
CA ASP A 308 13.45 10.35 -28.58
C ASP A 308 12.47 10.21 -27.42
N GLN A 309 11.17 10.34 -27.73
CA GLN A 309 10.11 10.14 -26.76
C GLN A 309 10.01 8.65 -26.36
N PRO A 310 10.23 8.29 -25.09
CA PRO A 310 10.13 6.91 -24.62
C PRO A 310 8.68 6.45 -24.48
N VAL A 311 8.47 5.16 -24.72
CA VAL A 311 7.25 4.45 -24.32
C VAL A 311 7.55 3.58 -23.11
N PHE A 312 6.71 3.68 -22.08
CA PHE A 312 6.89 2.96 -20.84
C PHE A 312 5.95 1.75 -20.78
N TRP A 313 6.49 0.58 -20.50
CA TRP A 313 5.72 -0.62 -20.21
C TRP A 313 5.84 -0.98 -18.74
N THR A 314 4.71 -1.18 -18.08
CA THR A 314 4.64 -1.39 -16.63
C THR A 314 3.97 -2.72 -16.31
N ARG A 315 4.39 -3.34 -15.20
CA ARG A 315 3.95 -4.70 -14.82
C ARG A 315 2.76 -4.72 -13.88
N GLU A 316 2.46 -3.61 -13.22
CA GLU A 316 1.43 -3.51 -12.20
C GLU A 316 0.07 -3.92 -12.77
N GLN A 317 -0.53 -4.94 -12.15
CA GLN A 317 -1.83 -5.52 -12.55
C GLN A 317 -2.88 -5.35 -11.46
N TYR A 318 -2.44 -5.18 -10.22
CA TYR A 318 -3.29 -5.11 -9.03
C TYR A 318 -3.18 -3.73 -8.37
N GLY A 319 -4.23 -3.33 -7.66
CA GLY A 319 -4.29 -2.03 -7.00
C GLY A 319 -3.19 -1.81 -5.97
N GLU A 320 -2.81 -2.86 -5.25
CA GLU A 320 -1.70 -2.81 -4.30
C GLU A 320 -0.34 -2.51 -4.96
N GLU A 321 -0.07 -3.05 -6.14
CA GLU A 321 1.15 -2.79 -6.88
C GLU A 321 1.11 -1.38 -7.48
N ALA A 322 -0.04 -1.01 -8.07
CA ALA A 322 -0.24 0.28 -8.69
C ALA A 322 -0.22 1.43 -7.67
N SER A 323 -0.69 1.21 -6.44
CA SER A 323 -0.70 2.23 -5.39
C SER A 323 0.70 2.76 -5.01
N THR A 324 1.77 2.05 -5.39
CA THR A 324 3.15 2.57 -5.31
C THR A 324 3.34 3.85 -6.14
N TRP A 325 2.64 4.00 -7.26
CA TRP A 325 2.65 5.23 -8.08
C TRP A 325 1.96 6.41 -7.38
N LEU A 326 1.04 6.13 -6.45
CA LEU A 326 0.30 7.13 -5.70
C LEU A 326 0.97 7.55 -4.40
N LEU A 327 1.79 6.66 -3.83
CA LEU A 327 2.27 6.78 -2.45
C LEU A 327 3.79 6.84 -2.33
N PHE A 328 4.56 6.13 -3.17
CA PHE A 328 6.02 6.16 -3.06
C PHE A 328 6.55 7.49 -3.56
N ARG A 329 7.21 8.24 -2.68
CA ARG A 329 7.77 9.56 -3.01
C ARG A 329 8.67 9.51 -4.24
N HIS A 330 9.60 8.54 -4.27
CA HIS A 330 10.52 8.39 -5.41
C HIS A 330 9.81 8.09 -6.75
N LYS A 331 8.64 7.43 -6.73
CA LYS A 331 7.86 7.13 -7.94
C LYS A 331 7.15 8.37 -8.47
N ILE A 332 6.64 9.18 -7.56
CA ILE A 332 6.04 10.48 -7.87
C ILE A 332 7.11 11.40 -8.46
N ASP A 333 8.26 11.53 -7.79
CA ASP A 333 9.41 12.33 -8.29
C ASP A 333 9.85 11.84 -9.68
N TYR A 334 9.95 10.53 -9.87
CA TYR A 334 10.26 9.90 -11.16
C TYR A 334 9.21 10.21 -12.25
N LEU A 335 7.92 10.15 -11.94
CA LEU A 335 6.85 10.46 -12.89
C LEU A 335 6.86 11.93 -13.29
N HIS A 336 7.08 12.84 -12.33
CA HIS A 336 7.25 14.26 -12.62
C HIS A 336 8.44 14.50 -13.55
N ALA A 337 9.63 14.02 -13.17
CA ALA A 337 10.85 14.24 -13.96
C ALA A 337 10.76 13.65 -15.38
N THR A 338 10.19 12.45 -15.53
CA THR A 338 10.03 11.84 -16.87
C THR A 338 8.92 12.51 -17.68
N SER A 339 7.82 12.92 -17.05
CA SER A 339 6.76 13.68 -17.73
C SER A 339 7.26 15.03 -18.22
N GLU A 340 7.87 15.84 -17.35
CA GLU A 340 8.37 17.19 -17.69
C GLU A 340 9.35 17.16 -18.87
N ARG A 341 10.16 16.12 -18.96
CA ARG A 341 11.13 15.96 -20.04
C ARG A 341 10.54 15.44 -21.34
N PHE A 342 9.65 14.46 -21.28
CA PHE A 342 9.26 13.68 -22.45
C PHE A 342 7.80 13.85 -22.88
N THR A 343 7.02 14.67 -22.18
CA THR A 343 5.63 14.94 -22.54
C THR A 343 5.47 16.35 -23.08
N THR A 344 4.66 16.51 -24.12
CA THR A 344 4.19 17.81 -24.60
C THR A 344 2.67 17.81 -24.72
N PRO A 345 2.00 18.98 -24.75
CA PRO A 345 0.55 19.03 -24.93
C PRO A 345 0.03 18.32 -26.19
N THR A 346 0.86 18.23 -27.24
CA THR A 346 0.51 17.66 -28.55
C THR A 346 1.05 16.24 -28.76
N ALA A 347 2.02 15.80 -27.94
CA ALA A 347 2.58 14.45 -27.96
C ALA A 347 2.78 13.95 -26.53
N PRO A 348 1.76 13.35 -25.89
CA PRO A 348 1.89 12.80 -24.55
C PRO A 348 2.77 11.55 -24.55
N ALA A 349 3.62 11.41 -23.54
CA ALA A 349 4.34 10.15 -23.33
C ALA A 349 3.34 9.02 -23.04
N ALA A 350 3.57 7.83 -23.60
CA ALA A 350 2.67 6.69 -23.43
C ALA A 350 3.17 5.76 -22.31
N ARG A 351 2.26 5.33 -21.44
CA ARG A 351 2.49 4.24 -20.49
C ARG A 351 1.47 3.14 -20.68
N VAL A 352 1.96 1.93 -20.94
CA VAL A 352 1.15 0.75 -21.20
C VAL A 352 1.13 -0.16 -19.98
N PHE A 353 -0.07 -0.56 -19.58
CA PHE A 353 -0.35 -1.60 -18.61
C PHE A 353 -0.94 -2.81 -19.34
N CYS A 354 -0.56 -4.01 -18.92
CA CYS A 354 -1.36 -5.20 -19.22
C CYS A 354 -2.17 -5.55 -17.98
N ILE A 355 -3.50 -5.40 -18.03
CA ILE A 355 -4.41 -5.71 -16.93
C ILE A 355 -5.45 -6.71 -17.47
N PRO A 356 -5.21 -8.03 -17.36
CA PRO A 356 -6.14 -9.02 -17.87
C PRO A 356 -7.46 -9.04 -17.11
N GLU A 357 -8.55 -9.49 -17.75
CA GLU A 357 -9.86 -9.57 -17.11
C GLU A 357 -9.86 -10.47 -15.85
N THR A 358 -9.02 -11.51 -15.85
CA THR A 358 -8.85 -12.37 -14.68
C THR A 358 -8.26 -11.63 -13.49
N ALA A 359 -7.36 -10.67 -13.72
CA ALA A 359 -6.84 -9.80 -12.68
C ALA A 359 -7.94 -8.88 -12.15
N VAL A 360 -8.75 -8.28 -13.03
CA VAL A 360 -9.88 -7.42 -12.62
C VAL A 360 -10.92 -8.19 -11.81
N ARG A 361 -11.37 -9.37 -12.29
CA ARG A 361 -12.35 -10.21 -11.58
C ARG A 361 -11.85 -10.69 -10.22
N GLY A 362 -10.54 -10.92 -10.09
CA GLY A 362 -9.91 -11.33 -8.83
C GLY A 362 -9.56 -10.18 -7.89
N SER A 363 -9.81 -8.92 -8.27
CA SER A 363 -9.44 -7.74 -7.49
C SER A 363 -10.62 -7.22 -6.67
N PRO A 364 -10.45 -7.02 -5.35
CA PRO A 364 -11.44 -6.32 -4.53
C PRO A 364 -11.76 -4.92 -5.09
N HIS A 365 -12.94 -4.39 -4.73
CA HIS A 365 -13.36 -3.06 -5.21
C HIS A 365 -12.33 -1.96 -4.88
N ALA A 366 -11.73 -2.01 -3.68
CA ALA A 366 -10.66 -1.11 -3.26
C ALA A 366 -9.41 -1.16 -4.16
N GLU A 367 -8.97 -2.34 -4.60
CA GLU A 367 -7.84 -2.48 -5.54
C GLU A 367 -8.16 -1.83 -6.89
N ARG A 368 -9.39 -2.03 -7.38
CA ARG A 368 -9.83 -1.45 -8.66
C ARG A 368 -9.84 0.07 -8.59
N ILE A 369 -10.26 0.66 -7.46
CA ILE A 369 -10.16 2.12 -7.23
C ILE A 369 -8.71 2.59 -7.29
N LEU A 370 -7.78 1.90 -6.62
CA LEU A 370 -6.35 2.27 -6.63
C LEU A 370 -5.72 2.20 -8.02
N LEU A 371 -6.11 1.22 -8.85
CA LEU A 371 -5.69 1.15 -10.26
C LEU A 371 -6.16 2.39 -11.03
N LEU A 372 -7.44 2.75 -10.90
CA LEU A 372 -7.99 3.92 -11.59
C LEU A 372 -7.36 5.22 -11.11
N LEU A 373 -7.13 5.38 -9.80
CA LEU A 373 -6.45 6.55 -9.25
C LEU A 373 -5.01 6.66 -9.75
N SER A 374 -4.29 5.54 -9.86
CA SER A 374 -2.93 5.52 -10.39
C SER A 374 -2.89 5.98 -11.86
N ALA A 375 -3.84 5.49 -12.66
CA ALA A 375 -4.01 5.94 -14.04
C ALA A 375 -4.38 7.44 -14.11
N ALA A 376 -5.30 7.89 -13.26
CA ALA A 376 -5.71 9.29 -13.20
C ALA A 376 -4.57 10.23 -12.80
N PHE A 377 -3.71 9.80 -11.87
CA PHE A 377 -2.51 10.55 -11.51
C PHE A 377 -1.56 10.69 -12.70
N MET A 378 -1.29 9.60 -13.44
CA MET A 378 -0.46 9.65 -14.64
C MET A 378 -1.04 10.54 -15.73
N GLU A 379 -2.35 10.44 -15.98
CA GLU A 379 -3.08 11.30 -16.91
C GLU A 379 -3.02 12.79 -16.50
N SER A 380 -3.03 13.09 -15.20
CA SER A 380 -2.85 14.47 -14.70
C SER A 380 -1.48 15.06 -15.04
N LEU A 381 -0.48 14.19 -15.21
CA LEU A 381 0.87 14.52 -15.66
C LEU A 381 1.01 14.40 -17.19
N ARG A 382 -0.10 14.35 -17.94
CA ARG A 382 -0.11 14.17 -19.41
C ARG A 382 0.64 12.91 -19.88
N VAL A 383 0.65 11.86 -19.06
CA VAL A 383 1.08 10.53 -19.49
C VAL A 383 -0.16 9.76 -19.94
N ALA A 384 -0.23 9.43 -21.24
CA ALA A 384 -1.36 8.71 -21.80
C ALA A 384 -1.32 7.25 -21.32
N VAL A 385 -2.36 6.84 -20.58
CA VAL A 385 -2.46 5.50 -20.02
C VAL A 385 -3.18 4.57 -21.00
N HIS A 386 -2.45 3.57 -21.48
CA HIS A 386 -2.94 2.50 -22.33
C HIS A 386 -3.10 1.22 -21.50
N VAL A 387 -4.25 0.55 -21.63
CA VAL A 387 -4.54 -0.70 -20.91
C VAL A 387 -4.85 -1.80 -21.90
N SER A 388 -3.96 -2.78 -22.02
CA SER A 388 -4.18 -3.99 -22.79
C SER A 388 -4.81 -5.07 -21.89
N PRO A 389 -5.97 -5.65 -22.27
CA PRO A 389 -6.60 -6.73 -21.52
C PRO A 389 -6.05 -8.12 -21.92
N ASP A 390 -5.16 -8.20 -22.92
CA ASP A 390 -4.68 -9.46 -23.47
C ASP A 390 -3.73 -10.17 -22.50
N PRO A 391 -4.09 -11.37 -21.99
CA PRO A 391 -3.26 -12.11 -21.05
C PRO A 391 -1.91 -12.54 -21.62
N ALA A 392 -1.72 -12.54 -22.95
CA ALA A 392 -0.43 -12.83 -23.58
C ALA A 392 0.66 -11.85 -23.13
N TYR A 393 0.29 -10.60 -22.80
CA TYR A 393 1.24 -9.59 -22.33
C TYR A 393 1.40 -9.55 -20.81
N ALA A 394 0.67 -10.36 -20.04
CA ALA A 394 0.63 -10.29 -18.58
C ALA A 394 1.98 -10.63 -17.90
N THR A 395 2.84 -11.36 -18.61
CA THR A 395 4.15 -11.78 -18.10
C THR A 395 5.31 -10.94 -18.65
N VAL A 396 5.03 -10.02 -19.57
CA VAL A 396 6.02 -9.13 -20.18
C VAL A 396 6.71 -8.30 -19.09
N GLU A 397 8.03 -8.20 -19.21
CA GLU A 397 8.88 -7.43 -18.31
C GLU A 397 8.53 -5.95 -18.30
N GLY A 398 8.82 -5.24 -17.21
CA GLY A 398 8.75 -3.80 -17.17
C GLY A 398 9.92 -3.26 -17.99
N PHE A 399 9.63 -2.38 -18.95
CA PHE A 399 10.66 -1.82 -19.81
C PHE A 399 10.35 -0.39 -20.22
N VAL A 400 11.38 0.32 -20.68
CA VAL A 400 11.26 1.60 -21.36
C VAL A 400 11.90 1.47 -22.73
N LEU A 401 11.12 1.74 -23.78
CA LEU A 401 11.59 1.72 -25.16
C LEU A 401 11.83 3.17 -25.59
N THR A 402 13.08 3.52 -25.87
CA THR A 402 13.42 4.71 -26.64
C THR A 402 13.57 4.24 -28.10
N PRO A 403 12.65 4.62 -29.01
CA PRO A 403 12.67 4.13 -30.39
C PRO A 403 14.06 4.28 -31.02
N HIS A 404 14.51 3.26 -31.75
CA HIS A 404 15.80 3.25 -32.46
C HIS A 404 17.08 3.31 -31.61
N THR A 405 16.98 3.59 -30.31
CA THR A 405 18.14 3.82 -29.43
C THR A 405 18.37 2.66 -28.47
N GLN A 406 17.42 2.38 -27.57
CA GLN A 406 17.61 1.37 -26.53
C GLN A 406 16.28 0.87 -25.94
N VAL A 407 16.33 -0.31 -25.33
CA VAL A 407 15.33 -0.84 -24.39
C VAL A 407 15.98 -0.95 -23.01
N ILE A 408 15.38 -0.31 -22.02
CA ILE A 408 15.80 -0.38 -20.63
C ILE A 408 14.87 -1.36 -19.92
N LEU A 409 15.37 -2.51 -19.48
CA LEU A 409 14.61 -3.43 -18.62
C LEU A 409 14.68 -2.96 -17.17
N ALA A 410 13.55 -3.01 -16.48
CA ALA A 410 13.42 -2.56 -15.10
C ALA A 410 12.31 -3.30 -14.36
N ASN A 411 12.63 -4.49 -13.87
CA ASN A 411 11.71 -5.36 -13.16
C ASN A 411 11.95 -5.31 -11.66
N TRP A 412 10.90 -5.01 -10.90
CA TRP A 412 10.87 -5.09 -9.43
C TRP A 412 9.55 -5.67 -8.91
N VAL A 413 8.45 -5.40 -9.64
CA VAL A 413 7.15 -6.05 -9.44
C VAL A 413 7.16 -7.46 -10.00
N ARG A 414 6.83 -8.44 -9.14
CA ARG A 414 6.78 -9.87 -9.51
C ARG A 414 8.04 -10.32 -10.26
N ALA A 415 9.20 -9.90 -9.76
CA ALA A 415 10.52 -10.31 -10.22
C ALA A 415 11.05 -11.46 -9.35
N ASP A 416 11.83 -12.36 -9.98
CA ASP A 416 12.49 -13.49 -9.29
C ASP A 416 13.48 -13.02 -8.22
N GLY A 417 14.05 -11.84 -8.43
CA GLY A 417 14.94 -11.15 -7.50
C GLY A 417 14.34 -9.90 -6.86
N LEU A 418 15.18 -9.16 -6.16
CA LEU A 418 14.92 -7.82 -5.65
C LEU A 418 14.70 -6.84 -6.82
N TRP A 419 15.53 -6.96 -7.86
CA TRP A 419 15.28 -6.37 -9.18
C TRP A 419 16.02 -7.13 -10.29
N HIS A 420 15.61 -6.87 -11.53
CA HIS A 420 16.38 -7.15 -12.73
C HIS A 420 16.36 -5.91 -13.63
N VAL A 421 17.54 -5.34 -13.90
CA VAL A 421 17.72 -4.23 -14.84
C VAL A 421 18.72 -4.61 -15.93
N ASP A 422 18.49 -4.12 -17.14
CA ASP A 422 19.41 -4.28 -18.26
C ASP A 422 19.20 -3.13 -19.27
N ALA A 423 20.17 -2.89 -20.14
CA ALA A 423 20.04 -1.96 -21.26
C ALA A 423 20.42 -2.67 -22.56
N LEU A 424 19.46 -2.79 -23.47
CA LEU A 424 19.58 -3.51 -24.72
C LEU A 424 19.52 -2.52 -25.90
N ASP A 425 20.52 -2.56 -26.77
CA ASP A 425 20.64 -1.69 -27.96
C ASP A 425 20.62 -2.48 -29.29
N ARG A 426 20.63 -3.81 -29.22
CA ARG A 426 20.63 -4.68 -30.40
C ARG A 426 19.32 -4.56 -31.17
N ARG A 427 19.41 -4.43 -32.49
CA ARG A 427 18.24 -4.31 -33.40
C ARG A 427 17.16 -5.38 -33.20
N THR A 428 17.55 -6.63 -32.88
CA THR A 428 16.61 -7.72 -32.62
C THR A 428 15.81 -7.51 -31.34
N ALA A 429 16.45 -7.00 -30.28
CA ALA A 429 15.77 -6.64 -29.04
C ALA A 429 14.83 -5.44 -29.26
N LEU A 430 15.33 -4.38 -29.93
CA LEU A 430 14.52 -3.20 -30.24
C LEU A 430 13.24 -3.58 -30.99
N ARG A 431 13.35 -4.41 -32.05
CA ARG A 431 12.18 -4.88 -32.82
C ARG A 431 11.20 -5.66 -31.95
N ARG A 432 11.69 -6.59 -31.11
CA ARG A 432 10.85 -7.39 -30.22
C ARG A 432 10.01 -6.53 -29.28
N TYR A 433 10.64 -5.56 -28.60
CA TYR A 433 9.92 -4.70 -27.64
C TYR A 433 9.07 -3.62 -28.33
N ASP A 434 9.44 -3.20 -29.53
CA ASP A 434 8.61 -2.36 -30.38
C ASP A 434 7.34 -3.10 -30.83
N ASP A 435 7.43 -4.37 -31.23
CA ASP A 435 6.27 -5.21 -31.56
C ASP A 435 5.33 -5.37 -30.34
N VAL A 436 5.89 -5.58 -29.14
CA VAL A 436 5.11 -5.64 -27.89
C VAL A 436 4.41 -4.32 -27.60
N THR A 437 5.12 -3.19 -27.74
CA THR A 437 4.55 -1.85 -27.54
C THR A 437 3.40 -1.59 -28.52
N ARG A 438 3.62 -1.83 -29.82
CA ARG A 438 2.60 -1.65 -30.86
C ARG A 438 1.40 -2.56 -30.65
N GLY A 439 1.63 -3.83 -30.34
CA GLY A 439 0.57 -4.80 -30.05
C GLY A 439 -0.27 -4.41 -28.83
N GLY A 440 0.38 -4.02 -27.73
CA GLY A 440 -0.29 -3.58 -26.51
C GLY A 440 -1.09 -2.28 -26.67
N GLN A 441 -0.57 -1.32 -27.44
CA GLN A 441 -1.30 -0.07 -27.75
C GLN A 441 -2.46 -0.30 -28.72
N ALA A 442 -2.28 -1.13 -29.75
CA ALA A 442 -3.34 -1.46 -30.70
C ALA A 442 -4.50 -2.23 -30.04
N GLY A 443 -4.19 -3.14 -29.12
CA GLY A 443 -5.17 -3.87 -28.30
C GLY A 443 -5.65 -3.11 -27.06
N SER A 444 -5.30 -1.83 -26.91
CA SER A 444 -5.63 -1.06 -25.70
C SER A 444 -7.11 -0.71 -25.66
N ILE A 445 -7.81 -1.08 -24.59
CA ILE A 445 -9.21 -0.67 -24.36
C ILE A 445 -9.33 0.84 -24.15
N THR A 446 -8.28 1.50 -23.64
CA THR A 446 -8.23 2.94 -23.44
C THR A 446 -7.63 3.69 -24.65
N ALA A 447 -7.73 3.14 -25.87
CA ALA A 447 -7.26 3.82 -27.09
C ALA A 447 -8.16 5.03 -27.44
N SER A 448 -7.85 6.20 -26.86
CA SER A 448 -8.50 7.47 -27.16
C SER A 448 -7.51 8.62 -27.07
N GLY A 449 -7.71 9.69 -27.87
CA GLY A 449 -6.94 10.93 -27.75
C GLY A 449 -7.29 11.77 -26.51
N GLN A 450 -8.44 11.52 -25.87
CA GLN A 450 -8.94 12.32 -24.74
C GLN A 450 -8.79 11.57 -23.42
N SER A 451 -8.11 12.18 -22.44
CA SER A 451 -7.91 11.61 -21.10
C SER A 451 -9.22 11.24 -20.41
N THR A 452 -10.25 12.10 -20.48
CA THR A 452 -11.58 11.81 -19.90
C THR A 452 -12.17 10.51 -20.43
N ARG A 453 -12.06 10.28 -21.74
CA ARG A 453 -12.58 9.07 -22.38
C ARG A 453 -11.77 7.84 -21.99
N ARG A 454 -10.44 7.95 -21.91
CA ARG A 454 -9.57 6.87 -21.42
C ARG A 454 -9.92 6.44 -20.00
N LEU A 455 -10.02 7.40 -19.08
CA LEU A 455 -10.32 7.11 -17.68
C LEU A 455 -11.74 6.60 -17.47
N ARG A 456 -12.72 7.09 -18.24
CA ARG A 456 -14.10 6.57 -18.18
C ARG A 456 -14.19 5.11 -18.68
N ILE A 457 -13.52 4.78 -19.79
CA ILE A 457 -13.46 3.39 -20.28
C ILE A 457 -12.73 2.50 -19.27
N LEU A 458 -11.65 2.99 -18.67
CA LEU A 458 -10.95 2.24 -17.63
C LEU A 458 -11.85 2.00 -16.41
N ALA A 459 -12.61 3.00 -15.96
CA ALA A 459 -13.56 2.84 -14.87
C ALA A 459 -14.62 1.78 -15.18
N GLU A 460 -15.18 1.80 -16.39
CA GLU A 460 -16.14 0.79 -16.86
C GLU A 460 -15.52 -0.61 -16.89
N TYR A 461 -14.32 -0.76 -17.45
CA TYR A 461 -13.58 -2.03 -17.48
C TYR A 461 -13.29 -2.57 -16.07
N LEU A 462 -12.96 -1.67 -15.14
CA LEU A 462 -12.74 -1.99 -13.74
C LEU A 462 -14.05 -2.17 -12.97
N GLY A 463 -15.23 -2.05 -13.58
CA GLY A 463 -16.53 -2.16 -12.90
C GLY A 463 -16.69 -1.14 -11.77
N LEU A 464 -16.27 0.11 -12.03
CA LEU A 464 -16.38 1.26 -11.12
C LEU A 464 -17.38 2.25 -11.68
N GLU A 465 -18.36 2.64 -10.86
CA GLU A 465 -19.37 3.62 -11.28
C GLU A 465 -18.75 5.02 -11.42
N TRP A 466 -18.66 5.50 -12.66
CA TRP A 466 -18.03 6.78 -12.99
C TRP A 466 -18.63 7.98 -12.23
N PRO A 467 -19.97 8.15 -12.13
CA PRO A 467 -20.54 9.28 -11.38
C PRO A 467 -20.22 9.24 -9.89
N TRP A 468 -20.30 8.06 -9.27
CA TRP A 468 -19.97 7.86 -7.86
C TRP A 468 -18.49 8.18 -7.59
N LEU A 469 -17.59 7.63 -8.40
CA LEU A 469 -16.15 7.85 -8.27
C LEU A 469 -15.78 9.33 -8.43
N ARG A 470 -16.31 10.01 -9.46
CA ARG A 470 -16.07 11.43 -9.67
C ARG A 470 -16.56 12.26 -8.49
N ARG A 471 -17.76 11.98 -7.96
CA ARG A 471 -18.28 12.65 -6.77
C ARG A 471 -17.35 12.48 -5.57
N ARG A 472 -16.88 11.27 -5.29
CA ARG A 472 -15.93 11.01 -4.19
C ARG A 472 -14.59 11.72 -4.40
N CYS A 473 -14.07 11.74 -5.63
CA CYS A 473 -12.87 12.50 -5.96
C CYS A 473 -13.07 14.01 -5.76
N THR A 474 -14.23 14.57 -6.13
CA THR A 474 -14.56 15.99 -5.90
C THR A 474 -14.62 16.31 -4.40
N GLU A 475 -15.29 15.47 -3.61
CA GLU A 475 -15.39 15.63 -2.15
C GLU A 475 -13.99 15.63 -1.50
N LEU A 476 -13.12 14.69 -1.88
CA LEU A 476 -11.76 14.63 -1.35
C LEU A 476 -10.83 15.72 -1.92
N ALA A 477 -11.00 16.12 -3.18
CA ALA A 477 -10.22 17.19 -3.79
C ALA A 477 -10.41 18.55 -3.09
N ALA A 478 -11.60 18.79 -2.51
CA ALA A 478 -11.91 20.02 -1.80
C ALA A 478 -11.16 20.16 -0.46
N VAL A 479 -10.85 19.04 0.20
CA VAL A 479 -10.30 19.03 1.58
C VAL A 479 -8.91 18.40 1.69
N GLY A 480 -8.48 17.65 0.68
CA GLY A 480 -7.26 16.82 0.72
C GLY A 480 -7.41 15.60 1.64
N VAL A 481 -6.58 14.57 1.44
CA VAL A 481 -6.60 13.36 2.28
C VAL A 481 -5.79 13.51 3.59
N GLU A 482 -4.96 14.54 3.72
CA GLU A 482 -4.07 14.75 4.87
C GLU A 482 -4.81 15.07 6.17
N GLY A 483 -6.05 15.55 6.09
CA GLY A 483 -6.91 15.71 7.27
C GLY A 483 -7.49 14.39 7.77
N MET A 484 -7.59 13.39 6.89
CA MET A 484 -8.04 12.03 7.22
C MET A 484 -6.88 11.19 7.73
N ILE A 485 -5.78 11.13 6.98
CA ILE A 485 -4.66 10.23 7.25
C ILE A 485 -3.37 10.81 6.67
N ARG A 486 -2.28 10.75 7.45
CA ARG A 486 -0.94 11.16 6.99
C ARG A 486 0.05 10.00 7.05
N PRO A 487 0.96 9.86 6.07
CA PRO A 487 2.09 8.95 6.20
C PRO A 487 2.99 9.42 7.36
N ARG A 488 3.59 8.45 8.05
CA ARG A 488 4.63 8.69 9.07
C ARG A 488 6.01 8.40 8.50
N SER A 489 6.12 7.43 7.58
CA SER A 489 7.31 7.17 6.80
C SER A 489 7.58 8.32 5.84
N ARG A 490 8.81 8.86 5.89
CA ARG A 490 9.29 9.89 4.96
C ARG A 490 9.34 9.43 3.50
N LEU A 491 9.30 8.11 3.27
CA LEU A 491 9.35 7.49 1.96
C LEU A 491 8.00 7.50 1.25
N LEU A 492 6.93 7.86 1.97
CA LEU A 492 5.58 7.97 1.47
C LEU A 492 5.11 9.43 1.41
N THR A 493 4.13 9.68 0.55
CA THR A 493 3.38 10.94 0.45
C THR A 493 1.95 10.68 -0.01
N THR A 494 1.06 11.64 0.20
CA THR A 494 -0.34 11.63 -0.25
C THR A 494 -0.56 12.41 -1.55
N ASP A 495 0.49 13.04 -2.07
CA ASP A 495 0.43 13.94 -3.24
C ASP A 495 -0.18 13.27 -4.48
N GLY A 496 0.18 12.02 -4.76
CA GLY A 496 -0.35 11.27 -5.91
C GLY A 496 -1.86 11.04 -5.82
N ILE A 497 -2.36 10.68 -4.63
CA ILE A 497 -3.81 10.51 -4.38
C ILE A 497 -4.55 11.83 -4.56
N ASN A 498 -4.03 12.91 -3.96
CA ASN A 498 -4.63 14.24 -4.08
C ASN A 498 -4.62 14.75 -5.52
N ALA A 499 -3.54 14.54 -6.27
CA ALA A 499 -3.43 14.90 -7.67
C ALA A 499 -4.45 14.11 -8.53
N ALA A 500 -4.57 12.79 -8.30
CA ALA A 500 -5.58 11.97 -8.98
C ALA A 500 -7.02 12.47 -8.70
N CYS A 501 -7.35 12.74 -7.44
CA CYS A 501 -8.68 13.21 -7.04
C CYS A 501 -8.99 14.57 -7.67
N ARG A 502 -8.06 15.54 -7.58
CA ARG A 502 -8.21 16.86 -8.22
C ARG A 502 -8.38 16.74 -9.73
N TYR A 503 -7.61 15.86 -10.37
CA TYR A 503 -7.71 15.66 -11.80
C TYR A 503 -9.08 15.11 -12.21
N LEU A 504 -9.53 14.01 -11.60
CA LEU A 504 -10.85 13.41 -11.85
C LEU A 504 -12.01 14.37 -11.56
N ALA A 505 -11.88 15.20 -10.53
CA ALA A 505 -12.86 16.23 -10.19
C ALA A 505 -12.93 17.33 -11.27
N SER A 506 -11.80 17.65 -11.93
CA SER A 506 -11.71 18.69 -12.96
C SER A 506 -12.16 18.25 -14.36
N LEU A 507 -12.27 16.94 -14.61
CA LEU A 507 -12.73 16.42 -15.90
C LEU A 507 -14.18 16.86 -16.16
N PRO A 508 -14.61 17.04 -17.42
CA PRO A 508 -15.99 17.33 -17.77
C PRO A 508 -16.93 16.16 -17.42
#